data_AF-A0A7X1HQK7-F1
#
_entry.id   AF-A0A7X1HQK7-F1
#
_cell.length_a   1.000
_cell.length_b   1.000
_cell.length_c   1.000
_cell.angle_alpha   90.00
_cell.angle_beta   90.00
_cell.angle_gamma   90.00
#
_symmetry.space_group_name_H-M   'P 1'
#
loop_
_entity.id
_entity.type
_entity.pdbx_description
1 polymer ?
#
loop_
_entity_poly.entity_id
_entity_poly.type
_entity_poly.pdbx_seq_one_letter_code
_entity_poly.pdbx_strand_id
1 'polypeptide(L)'
;MCINNIFCPRCFSKNLYRFGKNKLGHQKYQCKQCARQFSPDSNPNKNKRPYPKCPICNSRTYLHYAYLYYSRFKCNSRKCNHIHIQVKMTSDFNNISSEFKSKTISIKRLRTNINVAIDALYIYFVHSTTTRAISQYLLDCKNISSRKTLSLFKELDLFFIFS
;
A
#
# COMPACT_ATOMS: atom_id res chain seq x y z
N MET A 1 14.33 35.17 19.77
CA MET A 1 15.51 34.37 19.36
C MET A 1 16.02 34.88 18.03
N CYS A 2 17.29 35.26 17.98
CA CYS A 2 17.89 36.05 16.90
C CYS A 2 18.34 35.14 15.74
N ILE A 3 17.68 35.20 14.57
CA ILE A 3 18.07 34.41 13.39
C ILE A 3 19.18 35.16 12.63
N ASN A 4 20.44 34.94 13.03
CA ASN A 4 21.61 35.67 12.55
C ASN A 4 22.38 35.02 11.38
N ASN A 5 21.77 34.17 10.54
CA ASN A 5 22.47 33.62 9.36
C ASN A 5 21.50 33.00 8.32
N ILE A 6 20.73 33.83 7.62
CA ILE A 6 19.83 33.36 6.55
C ILE A 6 20.56 33.43 5.21
N PHE A 7 20.65 32.31 4.51
CA PHE A 7 21.30 32.20 3.20
C PHE A 7 20.33 31.68 2.15
N CYS A 8 20.58 32.03 0.88
CA CYS A 8 19.83 31.42 -0.21
C CYS A 8 20.10 29.89 -0.25
N PRO A 9 19.09 29.03 -0.20
CA PRO A 9 19.28 27.57 -0.22
C PRO A 9 19.78 27.03 -1.58
N ARG A 10 19.80 27.87 -2.62
CA ARG A 10 20.21 27.49 -3.98
C ARG A 10 21.62 27.92 -4.33
N CYS A 11 22.01 29.13 -3.93
CA CYS A 11 23.30 29.74 -4.32
C CYS A 11 24.12 30.23 -3.12
N PHE A 12 23.65 29.99 -1.89
CA PHE A 12 24.31 30.36 -0.64
C PHE A 12 24.65 31.85 -0.49
N SER A 13 24.08 32.71 -1.34
CA SER A 13 24.23 34.16 -1.24
C SER A 13 23.62 34.70 0.05
N LYS A 14 24.29 35.69 0.67
CA LYS A 14 23.70 36.53 1.73
C LYS A 14 22.84 37.69 1.20
N ASN A 15 22.90 37.97 -0.11
CA ASN A 15 22.16 39.05 -0.75
C ASN A 15 20.67 38.70 -0.92
N LEU A 16 19.94 38.88 0.18
CA LEU A 16 18.51 38.61 0.30
C LEU A 16 17.73 39.91 0.56
N TYR A 17 16.51 39.99 0.06
CA TYR A 17 15.56 41.04 0.46
C TYR A 17 14.23 40.45 0.94
N ARG A 18 13.53 41.19 1.80
CA ARG A 18 12.22 40.79 2.32
C ARG A 18 11.18 40.90 1.22
N PHE A 19 10.58 39.77 0.83
CA PHE A 19 9.60 39.69 -0.26
C PHE A 19 8.15 39.72 0.23
N GLY A 20 7.93 39.64 1.54
CA GLY A 20 6.60 39.59 2.18
C GLY A 20 6.48 38.44 3.17
N LYS A 21 5.26 38.02 3.50
CA LYS A 21 4.98 36.90 4.40
C LYS A 21 4.22 35.78 3.67
N ASN A 22 4.37 34.54 4.13
CA ASN A 22 3.57 33.41 3.68
C ASN A 22 2.15 33.48 4.26
N LYS A 23 1.24 32.61 3.79
CA LYS A 23 -0.12 32.44 4.35
C LYS A 23 -0.13 32.16 5.87
N LEU A 24 0.96 31.60 6.40
CA LEU A 24 1.15 31.32 7.84
C LEU A 24 1.79 32.50 8.60
N GLY A 25 1.98 33.66 7.98
CA GLY A 25 2.60 34.84 8.59
C GLY A 25 4.14 34.80 8.66
N HIS A 26 4.79 33.70 8.24
CA HIS A 26 6.25 33.57 8.26
C HIS A 26 6.92 34.44 7.18
N GLN A 27 8.08 35.03 7.48
CA GLN A 27 8.81 35.91 6.56
C GLN A 27 9.32 35.14 5.32
N LYS A 28 9.08 35.71 4.13
CA LYS A 28 9.68 35.28 2.86
C LYS A 28 10.88 36.14 2.53
N TYR A 29 11.92 35.49 2.05
CA TYR A 29 13.11 36.12 1.49
C TYR A 29 13.21 35.78 0.01
N GLN A 30 13.61 36.76 -0.79
CA GLN A 30 14.02 36.55 -2.18
C GLN A 30 15.51 36.85 -2.32
N CYS A 31 16.23 35.92 -2.94
CA CYS A 31 17.61 36.12 -3.32
C CYS A 31 17.69 37.09 -4.50
N LYS A 32 18.55 38.11 -4.41
CA LYS A 32 18.79 39.05 -5.52
C LYS A 32 19.63 38.45 -6.65
N GLN A 33 20.45 37.43 -6.38
CA GLN A 33 21.31 36.80 -7.38
C GLN A 33 20.58 35.76 -8.24
N CYS A 34 19.78 34.87 -7.64
CA CYS A 34 19.11 33.78 -8.36
C CYS A 34 17.57 33.87 -8.37
N ALA A 35 17.01 34.99 -7.89
CA ALA A 35 15.57 35.24 -7.75
C ALA A 35 14.78 34.20 -6.94
N ARG A 36 15.45 33.25 -6.27
CA ARG A 36 14.79 32.20 -5.47
C ARG A 36 14.10 32.82 -4.26
N GLN A 37 12.81 32.56 -4.15
CA GLN A 37 12.02 32.83 -2.95
C GLN A 37 12.02 31.62 -2.01
N PHE A 38 12.16 31.84 -0.71
CA PHE A 38 12.10 30.82 0.31
C PHE A 38 11.71 31.41 1.66
N SER A 39 11.33 30.54 2.60
CA SER A 39 11.12 30.90 3.99
C SER A 39 11.85 29.90 4.87
N PRO A 40 12.80 30.32 5.73
CA PRO A 40 13.52 29.39 6.60
C PRO A 40 12.55 28.66 7.55
N ASP A 41 11.51 29.34 8.01
CA ASP A 41 10.51 28.79 8.93
C ASP A 41 9.38 28.02 8.23
N SER A 42 9.39 27.89 6.90
CA SER A 42 8.38 27.07 6.23
C SER A 42 8.75 25.60 6.40
N ASN A 43 8.06 24.91 7.30
CA ASN A 43 8.24 23.46 7.49
C ASN A 43 7.90 22.71 6.17
N PRO A 44 8.88 22.13 5.46
CA PRO A 44 8.66 21.50 4.15
C PRO A 44 7.77 20.26 4.25
N ASN A 45 7.62 19.68 5.44
CA ASN A 45 6.82 18.48 5.67
C ASN A 45 5.31 18.73 5.74
N LYS A 46 4.83 19.97 5.79
CA LYS A 46 3.38 20.28 5.89
C LYS A 46 2.57 19.84 4.66
N ASN A 47 3.22 19.58 3.53
CA ASN A 47 2.57 19.15 2.28
C ASN A 47 2.84 17.69 1.90
N LYS A 48 3.20 16.82 2.87
CA LYS A 48 3.15 15.38 2.61
C LYS A 48 1.67 15.00 2.46
N ARG A 49 1.29 14.64 1.24
CA ARG A 49 -0.06 14.12 0.99
C ARG A 49 -0.27 12.89 1.86
N PRO A 50 -1.47 12.71 2.46
CA PRO A 50 -1.71 11.62 3.41
C PRO A 50 -1.72 10.23 2.75
N TYR A 51 -1.72 10.16 1.41
CA TYR A 51 -1.91 8.91 0.68
C TYR A 51 -0.62 8.39 0.05
N PRO A 52 -0.39 7.07 0.10
CA PRO A 52 0.79 6.41 -0.45
C PRO A 52 0.88 6.56 -1.98
N LYS A 53 2.08 6.39 -2.55
CA LYS A 53 2.24 6.34 -4.01
C LYS A 53 1.84 4.97 -4.56
N CYS A 54 1.48 4.96 -5.83
CA CYS A 54 1.16 3.73 -6.55
C CYS A 54 2.41 2.83 -6.66
N PRO A 55 2.39 1.58 -6.18
CA PRO A 55 3.53 0.65 -6.29
C PRO A 55 3.94 0.33 -7.73
N ILE A 56 3.03 0.43 -8.71
CA ILE A 56 3.32 0.04 -10.10
C ILE A 56 3.95 1.20 -10.89
N CYS A 57 3.34 2.38 -10.86
CA CYS A 57 3.76 3.50 -11.71
C CYS A 57 4.17 4.76 -10.93
N ASN A 58 4.28 4.67 -9.60
CA ASN A 58 4.64 5.76 -8.69
C ASN A 58 3.78 7.04 -8.80
N SER A 59 2.66 6.94 -9.52
CA SER A 59 1.68 8.01 -9.68
C SER A 59 0.95 8.27 -8.37
N ARG A 60 0.32 9.45 -8.29
CA ARG A 60 -0.50 9.83 -7.14
C ARG A 60 -1.70 8.87 -7.02
N THR A 61 -2.09 8.58 -5.79
CA THR A 61 -3.29 7.80 -5.48
C THR A 61 -4.29 8.66 -4.71
N TYR A 62 -5.51 8.15 -4.61
CA TYR A 62 -6.56 8.68 -3.75
C TYR A 62 -7.22 7.55 -2.97
N LEU A 63 -7.76 7.86 -1.79
CA LEU A 63 -8.53 6.92 -1.00
C LEU A 63 -9.83 6.59 -1.75
N HIS A 64 -10.01 5.31 -2.08
CA HIS A 64 -11.21 4.81 -2.75
C HIS A 64 -12.22 4.30 -1.70
N TYR A 65 -11.75 3.49 -0.76
CA TYR A 65 -12.55 3.02 0.38
C TYR A 65 -11.70 2.93 1.65
N ALA A 66 -12.30 3.31 2.78
CA ALA A 66 -11.72 3.10 4.10
C ALA A 66 -12.59 2.09 4.86
N TYR A 67 -12.15 0.84 4.92
CA TYR A 67 -12.76 -0.18 5.76
C TYR A 67 -12.17 -0.14 7.17
N LEU A 68 -12.77 -0.89 8.09
CA LEU A 68 -12.33 -0.93 9.48
C LEU A 68 -10.85 -1.36 9.61
N TYR A 69 -10.46 -2.42 8.91
CA TYR A 69 -9.12 -3.03 9.05
C TYR A 69 -8.13 -2.66 7.95
N TYR A 70 -8.60 -2.07 6.84
CA TYR A 70 -7.74 -1.72 5.72
C TYR A 70 -8.32 -0.58 4.89
N SER A 71 -7.46 0.10 4.14
CA SER A 71 -7.83 1.14 3.20
C SER A 71 -7.47 0.72 1.77
N ARG A 72 -8.37 0.94 0.83
CA ARG A 72 -8.13 0.76 -0.62
C ARG A 72 -7.75 2.11 -1.24
N PHE A 73 -6.62 2.15 -1.90
CA PHE A 73 -6.13 3.32 -2.64
C PHE A 73 -6.14 3.03 -4.13
N LYS A 74 -6.68 3.96 -4.91
CA LYS A 74 -6.74 3.85 -6.37
C LYS A 74 -5.76 4.81 -7.03
N CYS A 75 -5.06 4.32 -8.04
CA CYS A 75 -4.13 5.11 -8.82
C CYS A 75 -4.87 6.13 -9.70
N ASN A 76 -4.36 7.37 -9.74
CA ASN A 76 -4.93 8.44 -10.57
C ASN A 76 -4.53 8.35 -12.06
N SER A 77 -3.53 7.54 -12.41
CA SER A 77 -3.12 7.36 -13.80
C SER A 77 -4.10 6.44 -14.52
N ARG A 78 -4.78 6.92 -15.56
CA ARG A 78 -5.75 6.12 -16.36
C ARG A 78 -5.13 4.86 -16.97
N LYS A 79 -3.85 4.91 -17.34
CA LYS A 79 -3.12 3.76 -17.91
C LYS A 79 -2.86 2.66 -16.88
N CYS A 80 -2.63 3.04 -15.62
CA CYS A 80 -2.35 2.09 -14.55
C CYS A 80 -3.64 1.64 -13.88
N ASN A 81 -4.46 2.59 -13.41
CA ASN A 81 -5.74 2.39 -12.75
C ASN A 81 -5.75 1.38 -11.59
N HIS A 82 -4.57 0.95 -11.12
CA HIS A 82 -4.47 -0.12 -10.14
C HIS A 82 -5.00 0.31 -8.78
N ILE A 83 -5.46 -0.67 -8.02
CA ILE A 83 -5.90 -0.51 -6.64
C ILE A 83 -4.91 -1.27 -5.76
N HIS A 84 -4.45 -0.65 -4.68
CA HIS A 84 -3.68 -1.35 -3.65
C HIS A 84 -4.30 -1.14 -2.28
N ILE A 85 -4.01 -2.10 -1.40
CA ILE A 85 -4.56 -2.18 -0.06
C ILE A 85 -3.45 -1.84 0.94
N GLN A 86 -3.76 -0.98 1.90
CA GLN A 86 -2.92 -0.74 3.06
C GLN A 86 -3.67 -1.21 4.30
N VAL A 87 -3.07 -2.15 5.03
CA VAL A 87 -3.60 -2.63 6.31
C VAL A 87 -3.45 -1.53 7.35
N LYS A 88 -4.51 -1.27 8.10
CA LYS A 88 -4.44 -0.40 9.28
C LYS A 88 -3.83 -1.24 10.39
N MET A 89 -2.66 -0.85 10.88
CA MET A 89 -2.08 -1.45 12.08
C MET A 89 -2.96 -1.03 13.27
N THR A 90 -3.98 -1.84 13.58
CA THR A 90 -4.71 -1.73 14.85
C THR A 90 -3.97 -2.58 15.88
N SER A 91 -3.94 -2.13 17.12
CA SER A 91 -3.35 -2.85 18.28
C SER A 91 -4.02 -4.19 18.60
N ASP A 92 -5.09 -4.54 17.87
CA ASP A 92 -6.07 -5.55 18.26
C ASP A 92 -5.95 -6.84 17.43
N PHE A 93 -4.75 -7.17 16.94
CA PHE A 93 -4.50 -8.47 16.29
C PHE A 93 -4.82 -9.65 17.21
N ASN A 94 -4.81 -9.45 18.54
CA ASN A 94 -5.21 -10.45 19.53
C ASN A 94 -6.68 -10.89 19.42
N ASN A 95 -7.57 -10.07 18.84
CA ASN A 95 -8.99 -10.40 18.70
C ASN A 95 -9.32 -11.21 17.43
N ILE A 96 -8.46 -11.20 16.41
CA ILE A 96 -8.70 -12.02 15.20
C ILE A 96 -8.52 -13.51 15.54
N SER A 97 -7.58 -13.84 16.43
CA SER A 97 -7.35 -15.21 16.89
C SER A 97 -8.48 -15.74 17.79
N SER A 98 -9.11 -14.86 18.59
CA SER A 98 -10.20 -15.26 19.49
C SER A 98 -11.53 -15.52 18.75
N GLU A 99 -11.81 -14.84 17.64
CA GLU A 99 -12.98 -15.16 16.79
C GLU A 99 -12.85 -16.48 16.02
N PHE A 100 -11.63 -16.87 15.65
CA PHE A 100 -11.38 -18.15 14.95
C PHE A 100 -11.56 -19.38 15.84
N LYS A 101 -11.59 -19.22 17.16
CA LYS A 101 -11.79 -20.33 18.11
C LYS A 101 -13.21 -20.92 18.10
N SER A 102 -14.17 -20.27 17.44
CA SER A 102 -15.59 -20.59 17.63
C SER A 102 -16.36 -21.00 16.37
N LYS A 103 -15.75 -20.96 15.18
CA LYS A 103 -16.37 -21.54 13.98
C LYS A 103 -15.66 -22.83 13.63
N THR A 104 -16.27 -23.94 14.00
CA THR A 104 -16.00 -25.24 13.36
C THR A 104 -16.14 -25.05 11.85
N ILE A 105 -15.00 -24.95 11.15
CA ILE A 105 -15.00 -24.86 9.69
C ILE A 105 -15.55 -26.21 9.21
N SER A 106 -16.81 -26.21 8.79
CA SER A 106 -17.46 -27.38 8.23
C SER A 106 -16.83 -27.67 6.86
N ILE A 107 -15.81 -28.53 6.85
CA ILE A 107 -15.12 -29.02 5.64
C ILE A 107 -16.02 -29.97 4.81
N LYS A 108 -17.29 -30.15 5.19
CA LYS A 108 -18.27 -31.02 4.51
C LYS A 108 -18.44 -30.75 3.01
N ARG A 109 -18.07 -29.57 2.51
CA ARG A 109 -18.15 -29.19 1.09
C ARG A 109 -16.83 -29.31 0.32
N LEU A 110 -15.72 -29.63 0.99
CA LEU A 110 -14.43 -29.76 0.33
C LEU A 110 -14.40 -31.05 -0.50
N ARG A 111 -14.41 -30.90 -1.83
CA ARG A 111 -14.42 -32.04 -2.76
C ARG A 111 -13.08 -32.75 -2.93
N THR A 112 -12.06 -32.33 -2.20
CA THR A 112 -10.68 -32.81 -2.34
C THR A 112 -10.09 -33.13 -0.98
N ASN A 113 -9.01 -33.92 -0.99
CA ASN A 113 -8.30 -34.26 0.24
C ASN A 113 -7.74 -33.00 0.90
N ILE A 114 -7.93 -32.88 2.22
CA ILE A 114 -7.47 -31.72 3.00
C ILE A 114 -5.97 -31.46 2.87
N ASN A 115 -5.15 -32.51 2.74
CA ASN A 115 -3.71 -32.39 2.57
C ASN A 115 -3.35 -31.69 1.26
N VAL A 116 -4.14 -31.92 0.19
CA VAL A 116 -3.97 -31.25 -1.10
C VAL A 116 -4.31 -29.76 -0.99
N ALA A 117 -5.35 -29.42 -0.22
CA ALA A 117 -5.70 -28.03 0.04
C ALA A 117 -4.60 -27.32 0.84
N ILE A 118 -4.05 -27.97 1.87
CA ILE A 118 -2.94 -27.44 2.67
C ILE A 118 -1.69 -27.22 1.81
N ASP A 119 -1.28 -28.21 1.01
CA ASP A 119 -0.14 -28.10 0.10
C ASP A 119 -0.34 -26.94 -0.89
N ALA A 120 -1.53 -26.82 -1.48
CA ALA A 120 -1.85 -25.74 -2.41
C ALA A 120 -1.76 -24.35 -1.75
N LEU A 121 -2.25 -24.22 -0.51
CA LEU A 121 -2.16 -22.98 0.26
C LEU A 121 -0.72 -22.64 0.63
N TYR A 122 0.06 -23.63 1.08
CA TYR A 122 1.46 -23.46 1.40
C TYR A 122 2.23 -22.96 0.19
N ILE A 123 2.05 -23.59 -0.97
CA ILE A 123 2.75 -23.22 -2.21
C ILE A 123 2.28 -21.86 -2.74
N TYR A 124 1.01 -21.51 -2.54
CA TYR A 124 0.50 -20.19 -2.89
C TYR A 124 1.13 -19.08 -2.04
N PHE A 125 1.11 -19.22 -0.71
CA PHE A 125 1.55 -18.17 0.20
C PHE A 125 3.06 -18.11 0.39
N VAL A 126 3.73 -19.25 0.54
CA VAL A 126 5.18 -19.31 0.82
C VAL A 126 5.98 -19.11 -0.46
N HIS A 127 5.59 -19.78 -1.54
CA HIS A 127 6.32 -19.71 -2.80
C HIS A 127 5.79 -18.62 -3.74
N SER A 128 4.76 -17.85 -3.33
CA SER A 128 4.18 -16.75 -4.12
C SER A 128 3.83 -17.16 -5.56
N THR A 129 3.38 -18.41 -5.74
CA THR A 129 3.17 -19.00 -7.06
C THR A 129 1.75 -18.76 -7.57
N THR A 130 1.61 -18.76 -8.90
CA THR A 130 0.29 -18.59 -9.52
C THR A 130 -0.57 -19.84 -9.34
N THR A 131 -1.89 -19.67 -9.27
CA THR A 131 -2.85 -20.78 -9.21
C THR A 131 -2.71 -21.76 -10.39
N ARG A 132 -2.28 -21.26 -11.57
CA ARG A 132 -1.96 -22.08 -12.73
C ARG A 132 -0.73 -22.97 -12.49
N ALA A 133 0.35 -22.42 -11.95
CA ALA A 133 1.54 -23.20 -11.61
C ALA A 133 1.23 -24.27 -10.54
N ILE A 134 0.43 -23.92 -9.54
CA ILE A 134 -0.02 -24.86 -8.50
C ILE A 134 -0.87 -25.97 -9.12
N SER A 135 -1.78 -25.65 -10.05
CA SER A 135 -2.60 -26.66 -10.73
C SER A 135 -1.78 -27.65 -11.55
N GLN A 136 -0.68 -27.17 -12.17
CA GLN A 136 0.24 -28.01 -12.91
C GLN A 136 1.05 -28.91 -11.96
N TYR A 137 1.57 -28.36 -10.87
CA TYR A 137 2.27 -29.14 -9.84
C TYR A 137 1.39 -30.25 -9.25
N LEU A 138 0.13 -29.96 -8.95
CA LEU A 138 -0.81 -30.95 -8.41
C LEU A 138 -1.22 -32.02 -9.44
N LEU A 139 -1.22 -31.68 -10.72
CA LEU A 139 -1.35 -32.64 -11.81
C LEU A 139 -0.10 -33.55 -11.86
N ASP A 140 1.09 -32.97 -11.91
CA ASP A 140 2.33 -33.70 -12.16
C ASP A 140 2.75 -34.58 -10.97
N CYS A 141 2.60 -34.08 -9.73
CA CYS A 141 3.08 -34.76 -8.53
C CYS A 141 1.99 -35.56 -7.80
N LYS A 142 0.71 -35.21 -7.96
CA LYS A 142 -0.40 -35.84 -7.22
C LYS A 142 -1.47 -36.44 -8.14
N ASN A 143 -1.34 -36.30 -9.47
CA ASN A 143 -2.29 -36.76 -10.48
C ASN A 143 -3.72 -36.19 -10.30
N ILE A 144 -3.83 -34.93 -9.85
CA ILE A 144 -5.10 -34.27 -9.57
C ILE A 144 -5.44 -33.28 -10.69
N SER A 145 -6.55 -33.52 -11.39
CA SER A 145 -6.99 -32.66 -12.49
C SER A 145 -7.20 -31.19 -12.10
N SER A 146 -6.77 -30.28 -12.99
CA SER A 146 -6.88 -28.82 -12.85
C SER A 146 -8.30 -28.30 -12.58
N ARG A 147 -9.35 -29.05 -12.96
CA ARG A 147 -10.74 -28.69 -12.62
C ARG A 147 -11.01 -28.76 -11.11
N LYS A 148 -10.41 -29.72 -10.41
CA LYS A 148 -10.56 -29.92 -8.96
C LYS A 148 -9.74 -28.89 -8.17
N THR A 149 -8.62 -28.43 -8.72
CA THR A 149 -7.81 -27.37 -8.11
C THR A 149 -8.48 -26.00 -8.26
N LEU A 150 -9.15 -25.74 -9.39
CA LEU A 150 -9.90 -24.49 -9.56
C LEU A 150 -11.12 -24.40 -8.63
N SER A 151 -11.78 -25.53 -8.33
CA SER A 151 -12.85 -25.57 -7.32
C SER A 151 -12.33 -25.30 -5.91
N LEU A 152 -11.12 -25.75 -5.57
CA LEU A 152 -10.48 -25.46 -4.27
C LEU A 152 -10.31 -23.95 -4.04
N PHE A 153 -9.73 -23.25 -5.01
CA PHE A 153 -9.51 -21.80 -4.88
C PHE A 153 -10.82 -20.98 -4.94
N LYS A 154 -11.87 -21.52 -5.56
CA LYS A 154 -13.22 -20.92 -5.54
C LYS A 154 -13.95 -21.16 -4.21
N GLU A 155 -13.89 -22.39 -3.67
CA GLU A 155 -14.53 -22.75 -2.40
C GLU A 155 -13.88 -22.06 -1.19
N LEU A 156 -12.61 -21.66 -1.31
CA LEU A 156 -11.87 -20.93 -0.28
C LEU A 156 -11.96 -19.41 -0.41
N ASP A 157 -12.82 -18.86 -1.29
CA ASP A 157 -12.99 -17.42 -1.56
C ASP A 157 -11.68 -16.66 -1.91
N LEU A 158 -10.62 -17.38 -2.29
CA LEU A 158 -9.30 -16.79 -2.55
C LEU A 158 -9.22 -16.00 -3.86
N PHE A 159 -10.14 -16.26 -4.81
CA PHE A 159 -10.24 -15.49 -6.05
C PHE A 159 -10.67 -14.04 -5.83
N PHE A 160 -11.46 -13.76 -4.78
CA PHE A 160 -11.99 -12.42 -4.49
C PHE A 160 -11.04 -11.53 -3.68
N ILE A 161 -10.02 -12.12 -3.04
CA ILE A 161 -9.12 -11.37 -2.16
C ILE A 161 -7.99 -10.66 -2.96
N PHE A 162 -7.73 -11.07 -4.19
CA PHE A 162 -6.55 -10.63 -4.96
C PHE A 162 -6.81 -10.21 -6.42
N SER A 163 -8.05 -9.89 -6.79
CA SER A 163 -8.35 -9.11 -8.02
C SER A 163 -8.49 -7.63 -7.69
#